data_AF-A0A2E9WJX4-F1
#
_entry.id   AF-A0A2E9WJX4-F1
#
_cell.length_a   1.000
_cell.length_b   1.000
_cell.length_c   1.000
_cell.angle_alpha   90.00
_cell.angle_beta   90.00
_cell.angle_gamma   90.00
#
_symmetry.space_group_name_H-M   'P 1'
#
loop_
_entity.id
_entity.type
_entity.pdbx_description
1 polymer ?
#
loop_
_entity_poly.entity_id
_entity_poly.type
_entity_poly.pdbx_seq_one_letter_code
_entity_poly.pdbx_strand_id
1 'polypeptide(L)' 'KTIASACGEEANTIEEVYEPFLVQEGYIKRTQKGRVATEISYKHLGINPKGGFQNSIFE' A
#
# COMPACT_ATOMS: atom_id res chain seq x y z
N LYS A 1 -10.41 4.32 3.95
CA LYS A 1 -10.69 5.21 5.11
C LYS A 1 -9.75 5.00 6.31
N THR A 2 -9.40 3.76 6.68
CA THR A 2 -8.56 3.48 7.87
C THR A 2 -7.16 4.11 7.81
N ILE A 3 -6.48 4.03 6.66
CA ILE A 3 -5.13 4.61 6.47
C ILE A 3 -5.14 6.14 6.49
N ALA A 4 -6.14 6.77 5.87
CA ALA A 4 -6.29 8.23 5.92
C ALA A 4 -6.45 8.73 7.36
N SER A 5 -7.31 8.06 8.14
CA SER A 5 -7.46 8.35 9.58
C SER A 5 -6.18 8.09 10.40
N ALA A 6 -5.39 7.09 10.03
CA ALA A 6 -4.12 6.81 10.71
C ALA A 6 -3.03 7.84 10.36
N CYS A 7 -3.06 8.40 9.16
CA CYS A 7 -2.17 9.46 8.71
C CYS A 7 -2.63 10.87 9.12
N GLY A 8 -3.86 11.02 9.64
CA GLY A 8 -4.45 12.33 9.95
C GLY A 8 -4.80 13.15 8.70
N GLU A 9 -4.92 12.49 7.55
CA GLU A 9 -5.15 13.10 6.24
C GLU A 9 -6.57 12.80 5.74
N GLU A 10 -7.06 13.62 4.81
CA GLU A 10 -8.32 13.32 4.13
C GLU A 10 -8.16 12.12 3.18
N ALA A 11 -9.19 11.26 3.15
CA ALA A 11 -9.17 10.06 2.31
C ALA A 11 -9.03 10.40 0.82
N ASN A 12 -9.66 11.49 0.37
CA ASN A 12 -9.58 11.93 -1.01
C ASN A 12 -8.16 12.38 -1.37
N THR A 13 -7.46 13.11 -0.49
CA THR A 13 -6.08 13.53 -0.72
C THR A 13 -5.18 12.32 -0.93
N ILE A 14 -5.28 11.30 -0.09
CA ILE A 14 -4.51 10.06 -0.25
C ILE A 14 -4.85 9.36 -1.57
N GLU A 15 -6.13 9.24 -1.90
CA GLU A 15 -6.59 8.46 -3.06
C GLU A 15 -6.38 9.16 -4.41
N GLU A 16 -6.45 10.48 -4.45
CA GLU A 16 -6.38 11.30 -5.66
C GLU A 16 -4.99 11.88 -5.91
N VAL A 17 -4.19 12.10 -4.86
CA VAL A 17 -2.86 12.73 -4.97
C VAL A 17 -1.74 11.71 -4.78
N TYR A 18 -1.78 10.93 -3.70
CA TYR A 18 -0.64 10.06 -3.32
C TYR A 18 -0.69 8.69 -3.98
N GLU A 19 -1.84 8.03 -3.96
CA GLU A 19 -1.99 6.67 -4.50
C GLU A 19 -1.65 6.55 -6.00
N PRO A 20 -1.97 7.50 -6.90
CA PRO A 20 -1.61 7.38 -8.31
C PRO A 20 -0.11 7.18 -8.52
N PHE A 21 0.72 7.94 -7.80
CA PHE A 21 2.17 7.80 -7.85
C PHE A 21 2.63 6.46 -7.27
N LEU A 22 2.14 6.09 -6.09
CA LEU A 22 2.54 4.86 -5.41
C LEU A 22 2.11 3.60 -6.17
N VAL A 23 1.00 3.65 -6.90
CA VAL A 23 0.54 2.56 -7.76
C VAL A 23 1.39 2.50 -9.04
N GLN A 24 1.69 3.65 -9.66
CA GLN A 24 2.48 3.71 -10.89
C GLN A 24 3.91 3.21 -10.67
N GLU A 25 4.56 3.61 -9.58
CA GLU A 25 5.90 3.15 -9.21
C GLU A 25 5.91 1.72 -8.65
N GLY A 26 4.73 1.10 -8.49
CA GLY A 26 4.60 -0.29 -8.05
C GLY A 26 4.83 -0.50 -6.55
N TYR A 27 4.73 0.55 -5.72
CA TYR A 27 4.85 0.48 -4.26
C TYR A 27 3.59 -0.10 -3.60
N ILE A 28 2.40 0.23 -4.12
CA ILE A 28 1.12 -0.23 -3.56
C ILE A 28 0.28 -0.88 -4.66
N LYS A 29 -0.39 -1.99 -4.33
CA LYS A 29 -1.39 -2.63 -5.18
C LYS A 29 -2.79 -2.46 -4.60
N ARG A 30 -3.75 -2.06 -5.42
CA ARG A 30 -5.18 -2.06 -5.09
C ARG A 30 -5.75 -3.48 -5.28
N THR A 31 -6.42 -4.00 -4.27
CA THR A 31 -7.09 -5.32 -4.28
C THR A 31 -8.53 -5.17 -3.79
N GLN A 32 -9.38 -6.17 -4.02
CA GLN A 32 -10.77 -6.15 -3.53
C GLN A 32 -10.86 -6.05 -1.99
N LYS A 33 -9.86 -6.55 -1.26
CA LYS A 33 -9.80 -6.50 0.21
C LYS A 33 -9.15 -5.23 0.76
N GLY A 34 -8.52 -4.41 -0.09
CA GLY A 34 -7.84 -3.19 0.33
C GLY A 34 -6.53 -2.93 -0.41
N ARG A 35 -5.68 -2.09 0.18
CA ARG A 35 -4.37 -1.72 -0.37
C ARG A 35 -3.28 -2.59 0.25
N VAL A 36 -2.39 -3.11 -0.58
CA VAL A 36 -1.31 -4.02 -0.17
C VAL A 36 0.03 -3.40 -0.57
N ALA A 37 0.95 -3.31 0.39
CA ALA A 37 2.32 -2.89 0.11
C ALA A 37 3.08 -4.01 -0.63
N THR A 38 3.76 -3.66 -1.71
CA THR A 38 4.54 -4.60 -2.53
C THR A 38 5.95 -4.81 -1.97
N GLU A 39 6.69 -5.74 -2.57
CA GLU A 39 8.10 -6.01 -2.22
C GLU A 39 8.98 -4.77 -2.27
N ILE A 40 8.74 -3.93 -3.25
CA ILE A 40 9.51 -2.70 -3.50
C ILE A 40 9.29 -1.73 -2.34
N SER A 41 8.06 -1.63 -1.81
CA SER A 41 7.77 -0.80 -0.62
C SER A 41 8.53 -1.25 0.61
N TYR A 42 8.49 -2.54 0.92
CA TYR A 42 9.18 -3.08 2.09
C TYR A 42 10.70 -2.91 1.96
N LYS A 43 11.24 -3.16 0.77
CA LYS A 43 12.66 -2.95 0.47
C LYS A 43 13.07 -1.47 0.58
N HIS A 44 12.25 -0.55 0.06
CA HIS A 44 12.51 0.88 0.12
C HIS A 44 12.45 1.43 1.55
N LEU A 45 11.53 0.91 2.37
CA LEU A 45 11.39 1.27 3.77
C LEU A 45 12.41 0.56 4.70
N GLY A 46 13.20 -0.38 4.17
CA GLY A 46 14.13 -1.19 4.97
C GLY A 46 13.44 -2.10 5.99
N ILE A 47 12.15 -2.37 5.81
CA ILE A 47 11.35 -3.18 6.71
C ILE A 47 11.41 -4.62 6.23
N ASN A 48 11.92 -5.52 7.07
CA ASN A 48 11.84 -6.95 6.79
C ASN A 48 10.43 -7.44 7.18
N PRO A 49 9.58 -7.87 6.24
CA PRO A 49 8.23 -8.29 6.56
C PRO A 49 8.29 -9.58 7.38
N LYS A 50 8.18 -9.45 8.71
CA LYS A 50 8.25 -10.56 9.68
C LYS A 50 7.14 -11.62 9.52
N GLY A 51 6.21 -11.45 8.57
CA GLY A 51 5.03 -12.30 8.38
C GLY A 51 4.85 -12.87 6.97
N GLY A 52 5.91 -12.91 6.15
CA GLY A 52 5.84 -13.44 4.78
C GLY A 52 5.05 -12.55 3.81
N PHE A 53 5.46 -12.52 2.55
CA PHE A 53 4.65 -11.90 1.50
C PHE A 53 3.35 -12.68 1.35
N GLN A 54 2.21 -12.11 1.73
CA GLN A 54 0.88 -12.62 1.36
C GLN A 54 0.58 -12.35 -0.12
N ASN A 55 1.51 -12.69 -1.02
CA ASN A 55 1.32 -12.60 -2.46
C ASN A 55 0.67 -13.87 -3.05
N SER A 56 0.30 -14.85 -2.23
CA SER A 56 -0.10 -16.19 -2.70
C SER A 56 -1.53 -16.61 -2.37
N ILE A 57 -2.38 -15.74 -1.83
CA ILE A 57 -3.72 -16.14 -1.35
C ILE A 57 -4.85 -15.77 -2.33
N PHE A 58 -4.55 -15.02 -3.39
CA PHE A 58 -5.52 -14.71 -4.45
C PHE A 58 -4.87 -14.88 -5.82
N GLU A 59 -4.66 -16.14 -6.20
CA GLU A 59 -4.87 -16.60 -7.58
C GLU A 59 -6.26 -17.21 -7.69
#